data_AF-A0A810DUF4-F1
#
_entry.id   AF-A0A810DUF4-F1
#
_cell.length_a   1.000
_cell.length_b   1.000
_cell.length_c   1.000
_cell.angle_alpha   90.00
_cell.angle_beta   90.00
_cell.angle_gamma   90.00
#
_symmetry.space_group_name_H-M   'P 1'
#
loop_
_entity.id
_entity.type
_entity.pdbx_description
1 polymer ?
#
loop_
_entity_poly.entity_id
_entity_poly.type
_entity_poly.pdbx_seq_one_letter_code
_entity_poly.pdbx_strand_id
1 'polypeptide(L)'
;MFQPQNFLVEAVNNRDIEQVRVALSTYLSKNPTNEQNEVTQAAEYAESRLSEPLWVEHDDMYIEKDSSKWTTDYLGQLKSDLRYNFSKERFLFIIEVGKKVRPFKGKINPVQTTVQTIRKPDTQSSSQAATKETPVSTRVTDPGKPNTKWLVIAGLGGLAILGVALFLLAKNHK
;
A
#
# COMPACT_ATOMS: atom_id res chain seq x y z
N MET A 1 14.58 -14.21 -20.26
CA MET A 1 15.30 -14.68 -19.06
C MET A 1 15.61 -13.46 -18.21
N PHE A 2 15.32 -13.50 -16.90
CA PHE A 2 15.63 -12.42 -15.97
C PHE A 2 17.15 -12.23 -15.85
N GLN A 3 17.62 -10.98 -15.76
CA GLN A 3 19.01 -10.65 -15.49
C GLN A 3 19.08 -9.79 -14.21
N PRO A 4 19.57 -10.35 -13.08
CA PRO A 4 19.69 -9.60 -11.83
C PRO A 4 20.74 -8.49 -11.91
N GLN A 5 20.55 -7.43 -11.14
CA GLN A 5 21.52 -6.34 -10.97
C GLN A 5 22.70 -6.85 -10.10
N ASN A 6 23.91 -6.35 -10.35
CA ASN A 6 25.14 -6.87 -9.73
C ASN A 6 25.09 -6.93 -8.20
N PHE A 7 24.52 -5.92 -7.53
CA PHE A 7 24.45 -5.92 -6.06
C PHE A 7 23.61 -7.08 -5.50
N LEU A 8 22.58 -7.54 -6.23
CA LEU A 8 21.81 -8.72 -5.83
C LEU A 8 22.62 -10.00 -6.05
N VAL A 9 23.34 -10.08 -7.18
CA VAL A 9 24.24 -11.19 -7.49
C VAL A 9 25.32 -11.32 -6.41
N GLU A 10 25.96 -10.22 -6.05
CA GLU A 10 27.00 -10.16 -5.02
C GLU A 10 26.46 -10.59 -3.65
N ALA A 11 25.32 -10.05 -3.23
CA ALA A 11 24.70 -10.41 -1.95
C ALA A 11 24.34 -11.91 -1.88
N VAL A 12 23.75 -12.46 -2.95
CA VAL A 12 23.42 -13.89 -3.03
C VAL A 12 24.69 -14.76 -3.01
N ASN A 13 25.71 -14.40 -3.79
CA ASN A 13 26.98 -15.16 -3.84
C ASN A 13 27.70 -15.16 -2.49
N ASN A 14 27.64 -14.04 -1.78
CA ASN A 14 28.23 -13.90 -0.43
C ASN A 14 27.37 -14.55 0.67
N ARG A 15 26.16 -15.05 0.33
CA ARG A 15 25.18 -15.61 1.27
C ARG A 15 24.79 -14.63 2.39
N ASP A 16 24.87 -13.34 2.10
CA ASP A 16 24.54 -12.28 3.05
C ASP A 16 23.04 -11.99 2.95
N ILE A 17 22.26 -12.68 3.78
CA ILE A 17 20.78 -12.60 3.78
C ILE A 17 20.31 -11.16 4.00
N GLU A 18 20.95 -10.40 4.88
CA GLU A 18 20.59 -9.02 5.13
C GLU A 18 20.83 -8.15 3.90
N GLN A 19 21.96 -8.33 3.21
CA GLN A 19 22.21 -7.61 1.96
C GLN A 19 21.29 -8.06 0.82
N VAL A 20 20.86 -9.32 0.78
CA VAL A 20 19.83 -9.76 -0.16
C VAL A 20 18.51 -9.04 0.11
N ARG A 21 18.09 -8.91 1.38
CA ARG A 21 16.87 -8.19 1.75
C ARG A 21 16.97 -6.71 1.36
N VAL A 22 18.10 -6.06 1.62
CA VAL A 22 18.39 -4.67 1.18
C VAL A 22 18.32 -4.54 -0.35
N ALA A 23 18.89 -5.51 -1.08
CA ALA A 23 18.85 -5.54 -2.53
C ALA A 23 17.39 -5.62 -3.04
N LEU A 24 16.58 -6.52 -2.48
CA LEU A 24 15.17 -6.67 -2.85
C LEU A 24 14.31 -5.45 -2.47
N SER A 25 14.56 -4.82 -1.32
CA SER A 25 13.96 -3.53 -0.95
C SER A 25 14.31 -2.43 -1.96
N THR A 26 15.51 -2.46 -2.54
CA THR A 26 15.93 -1.54 -3.60
C THR A 26 15.13 -1.75 -4.88
N TYR A 27 14.91 -3.01 -5.29
CA TYR A 27 14.01 -3.35 -6.40
C TYR A 27 12.59 -2.82 -6.17
N LEU A 28 11.99 -3.07 -5.00
CA LEU A 28 10.67 -2.52 -4.63
C LEU A 28 10.62 -1.00 -4.62
N SER A 29 11.72 -0.35 -4.23
CA SER A 29 11.82 1.10 -4.20
C SER A 29 11.77 1.70 -5.60
N LYS A 30 12.53 1.11 -6.54
CA LYS A 30 12.60 1.53 -7.94
C LYS A 30 11.34 1.18 -8.74
N ASN A 31 10.81 -0.02 -8.53
CA ASN A 31 9.71 -0.59 -9.33
C ASN A 31 8.61 -1.17 -8.43
N PRO A 32 7.90 -0.35 -7.63
CA PRO A 32 6.86 -0.84 -6.72
C PRO A 32 5.65 -1.45 -7.43
N THR A 33 5.48 -1.20 -8.73
CA THR A 33 4.41 -1.76 -9.56
C THR A 33 4.73 -3.18 -10.04
N ASN A 34 5.98 -3.65 -9.85
CA ASN A 34 6.50 -4.90 -10.41
C ASN A 34 6.31 -4.96 -11.93
N GLU A 35 6.57 -3.85 -12.61
CA GLU A 35 6.58 -3.78 -14.07
C GLU A 35 7.54 -4.84 -14.65
N GLN A 36 7.10 -5.54 -15.70
CA GLN A 36 7.80 -6.67 -16.32
C GLN A 36 8.16 -7.83 -15.36
N ASN A 37 7.49 -7.91 -14.19
CA ASN A 37 7.77 -8.90 -13.15
C ASN A 37 9.20 -8.80 -12.56
N GLU A 38 9.87 -7.66 -12.69
CA GLU A 38 11.27 -7.48 -12.28
C GLU A 38 11.49 -7.78 -10.79
N VAL A 39 10.61 -7.30 -9.92
CA VAL A 39 10.72 -7.44 -8.46
C VAL A 39 10.49 -8.90 -8.04
N THR A 40 9.47 -9.56 -8.59
CA THR A 40 9.19 -10.97 -8.28
C THR A 40 10.26 -11.89 -8.84
N GLN A 41 10.78 -11.63 -10.04
CA GLN A 41 11.88 -12.40 -10.61
C GLN A 41 13.19 -12.21 -9.82
N ALA A 42 13.44 -11.02 -9.26
CA ALA A 42 14.56 -10.78 -8.35
C ALA A 42 14.43 -11.61 -7.06
N ALA A 43 13.23 -11.65 -6.48
CA ALA A 43 12.96 -12.44 -5.28
C ALA A 43 13.09 -13.95 -5.54
N GLU A 44 12.53 -14.45 -6.64
CA GLU A 44 12.66 -15.84 -7.08
C GLU A 44 14.12 -16.23 -7.34
N TYR A 45 14.89 -15.35 -8.00
CA TYR A 45 16.32 -15.55 -8.24
C TYR A 45 17.10 -15.76 -6.93
N ALA A 46 16.82 -14.95 -5.91
CA ALA A 46 17.46 -15.04 -4.61
C ALA A 46 17.01 -16.29 -3.85
N GLU A 47 15.69 -16.49 -3.71
CA GLU A 47 15.09 -17.63 -3.00
C GLU A 47 15.60 -18.97 -3.54
N SER A 48 15.78 -19.10 -4.86
CA SER A 48 16.25 -20.35 -5.46
C SER A 48 17.74 -20.64 -5.28
N ARG A 49 18.52 -19.72 -4.69
CA ARG A 49 20.00 -19.81 -4.58
C ARG A 49 20.50 -19.75 -3.14
N LEU A 50 19.66 -19.33 -2.21
CA LEU A 50 19.99 -19.26 -0.80
C LEU A 50 19.82 -20.63 -0.14
N SER A 51 20.72 -20.96 0.78
CA SER A 51 20.59 -22.12 1.67
C SER A 51 19.76 -21.81 2.91
N GLU A 52 19.72 -20.54 3.32
CA GLU A 52 18.93 -20.07 4.45
C GLU A 52 17.62 -19.42 3.97
N PRO A 53 16.55 -19.43 4.80
CA PRO A 53 15.29 -18.81 4.44
C PRO A 53 15.43 -17.31 4.17
N LEU A 54 15.03 -16.88 2.97
CA LEU A 54 14.96 -15.46 2.61
C LEU A 54 13.92 -14.72 3.46
N TRP A 55 12.75 -15.34 3.61
CA TRP A 55 11.58 -14.76 4.26
C TRP A 55 11.56 -15.12 5.75
N VAL A 56 11.11 -14.17 6.55
CA VAL A 56 10.72 -14.44 7.94
C VAL A 56 9.22 -14.69 8.03
N GLU A 57 8.78 -15.26 9.15
CA GLU A 57 7.36 -15.38 9.49
C GLU A 57 6.72 -13.99 9.58
N HIS A 58 5.47 -13.88 9.11
CA HIS A 58 4.70 -12.64 9.20
C HIS A 58 4.45 -12.27 10.67
N ASP A 59 4.56 -10.99 11.01
CA ASP A 59 4.46 -10.49 12.39
C ASP A 59 3.03 -10.15 12.84
N ASP A 60 2.03 -10.40 12.00
CA ASP A 60 0.62 -10.09 12.20
C ASP A 60 0.32 -8.62 12.56
N MET A 61 1.27 -7.73 12.31
CA MET A 61 1.02 -6.30 12.43
C MET A 61 -0.08 -5.89 11.47
N TYR A 62 -0.91 -4.95 11.92
CA TYR A 62 -2.04 -4.45 11.14
C TYR A 62 -1.62 -3.93 9.77
N ILE A 63 -2.39 -4.31 8.76
CA ILE A 63 -2.28 -3.84 7.38
C ILE A 63 -3.66 -3.35 6.95
N GLU A 64 -3.75 -2.10 6.48
CA GLU A 64 -4.99 -1.55 5.94
C GLU A 64 -5.40 -2.32 4.68
N LYS A 65 -6.56 -2.97 4.74
CA LYS A 65 -7.11 -3.81 3.66
C LYS A 65 -8.04 -3.03 2.73
N ASP A 66 -8.57 -1.89 3.17
CA ASP A 66 -9.38 -1.03 2.33
C ASP A 66 -8.51 -0.26 1.32
N SER A 67 -8.52 -0.75 0.08
CA SER A 67 -7.71 -0.18 -1.01
C SER A 67 -8.06 1.27 -1.38
N SER A 68 -9.21 1.80 -0.94
CA SER A 68 -9.58 3.20 -1.13
C SER A 68 -8.74 4.15 -0.26
N LYS A 69 -8.16 3.64 0.83
CA LYS A 69 -7.30 4.38 1.76
C LYS A 69 -5.82 4.27 1.42
N TRP A 70 -5.45 3.46 0.42
CA TRP A 70 -4.05 3.31 0.03
C TRP A 70 -3.57 4.57 -0.68
N THR A 71 -2.48 5.13 -0.17
CA THR A 71 -1.84 6.34 -0.71
C THR A 71 -0.38 6.09 -1.05
N THR A 72 0.22 7.05 -1.75
CA THR A 72 1.67 7.12 -1.96
C THR A 72 2.44 7.08 -0.65
N ASP A 73 1.95 7.77 0.38
CA ASP A 73 2.61 7.85 1.68
C ASP A 73 2.49 6.51 2.41
N TYR A 74 1.32 5.87 2.33
CA TYR A 74 1.13 4.53 2.87
C TYR A 74 2.07 3.50 2.24
N LEU A 75 2.28 3.56 0.91
CA LEU A 75 3.30 2.75 0.24
C LEU A 75 4.72 3.02 0.80
N GLY A 76 5.05 4.28 1.08
CA GLY A 76 6.33 4.66 1.71
C GLY A 76 6.48 4.10 3.11
N GLN A 77 5.41 4.10 3.90
CA GLN A 77 5.36 3.51 5.23
C GLN A 77 5.58 1.99 5.16
N LEU A 78 4.85 1.27 4.31
CA LEU A 78 5.00 -0.18 4.18
C LEU A 78 6.42 -0.59 3.78
N LYS A 79 7.05 0.15 2.86
CA LYS A 79 8.47 -0.05 2.48
C LYS A 79 9.42 0.17 3.65
N SER A 80 9.13 1.15 4.50
CA SER A 80 9.91 1.44 5.70
C SER A 80 9.77 0.33 6.74
N ASP A 81 8.55 -0.20 6.89
CA ASP A 81 8.22 -1.25 7.86
C ASP A 81 8.75 -2.64 7.47
N LEU A 82 8.91 -2.88 6.16
CA LEU A 82 9.49 -4.13 5.63
C LEU A 82 10.89 -4.43 6.22
N ARG A 83 11.60 -3.42 6.70
CA ARG A 83 12.91 -3.58 7.36
C ARG A 83 12.83 -4.28 8.72
N TYR A 84 11.69 -4.22 9.40
CA TYR A 84 11.50 -4.85 10.70
C TYR A 84 10.96 -6.28 10.58
N ASN A 85 10.20 -6.54 9.52
CA ASN A 85 9.70 -7.87 9.20
C ASN A 85 9.71 -8.06 7.68
N PHE A 86 10.69 -8.83 7.19
CA PHE A 86 10.87 -9.12 5.77
C PHE A 86 10.09 -10.39 5.36
N SER A 87 8.80 -10.44 5.67
CA SER A 87 7.97 -11.58 5.25
C SER A 87 7.55 -11.48 3.78
N LYS A 88 7.22 -12.64 3.19
CA LYS A 88 6.76 -12.73 1.80
C LYS A 88 5.43 -12.00 1.61
N GLU A 89 4.53 -12.08 2.58
CA GLU A 89 3.23 -11.43 2.58
C GLU A 89 3.36 -9.92 2.55
N ARG A 90 4.22 -9.32 3.39
CA ARG A 90 4.46 -7.87 3.39
C ARG A 90 5.09 -7.42 2.08
N PHE A 91 6.09 -8.18 1.61
CA PHE A 91 6.76 -7.91 0.34
C PHE A 91 5.78 -7.88 -0.85
N LEU A 92 4.90 -8.88 -0.96
CA LEU A 92 3.89 -8.97 -2.01
C LEU A 92 2.80 -7.92 -1.85
N PHE A 93 2.38 -7.62 -0.62
CA PHE A 93 1.39 -6.59 -0.35
C PHE A 93 1.89 -5.19 -0.77
N ILE A 94 3.17 -4.89 -0.58
CA ILE A 94 3.77 -3.63 -1.07
C ILE A 94 3.65 -3.53 -2.60
N ILE A 95 3.80 -4.64 -3.33
CA ILE A 95 3.62 -4.66 -4.79
C ILE A 95 2.16 -4.37 -5.16
N GLU A 96 1.21 -4.96 -4.43
CA GLU A 96 -0.22 -4.73 -4.64
C GLU A 96 -0.60 -3.25 -4.43
N VAL A 97 -0.18 -2.67 -3.31
CA VAL A 97 -0.35 -1.24 -3.02
C VAL A 97 0.34 -0.39 -4.09
N GLY A 98 1.56 -0.76 -4.48
CA GLY A 98 2.34 -0.08 -5.50
C GLY A 98 1.62 0.01 -6.84
N LYS A 99 1.01 -1.10 -7.31
CA LYS A 99 0.18 -1.14 -8.52
C LYS A 99 -1.04 -0.23 -8.44
N LYS A 100 -1.63 -0.05 -7.26
CA LYS A 100 -2.80 0.81 -7.06
C LYS A 100 -2.44 2.30 -7.07
N VAL A 101 -1.36 2.69 -6.40
CA VAL A 101 -1.05 4.10 -6.08
C VAL A 101 0.00 4.72 -7.00
N ARG A 102 0.55 3.98 -7.96
CA ARG A 102 1.49 4.50 -8.97
C ARG A 102 0.92 4.32 -10.37
N PRO A 103 1.02 5.34 -11.24
CA PRO A 103 0.68 5.16 -12.64
C PRO A 103 1.65 4.15 -13.26
N PHE A 104 1.09 3.15 -13.93
CA PHE A 104 1.86 2.24 -14.78
C PHE A 104 2.55 3.05 -15.87
N LYS A 105 3.88 2.97 -15.97
CA LYS A 105 4.65 3.77 -16.93
C LYS A 105 4.76 3.11 -18.32
N GLY A 106 4.23 1.91 -18.49
CA GLY A 106 4.18 1.22 -19.79
C GLY A 106 3.02 1.68 -20.68
N LYS A 107 3.21 1.60 -21.99
CA LYS A 107 2.11 1.76 -22.96
C LYS A 107 1.17 0.57 -22.84
N ILE A 108 0.06 0.73 -22.12
CA ILE A 108 -1.06 -0.21 -22.17
C ILE A 108 -1.79 -0.01 -23.51
N ASN A 109 -1.76 -1.01 -24.38
CA ASN A 109 -2.84 -1.16 -25.36
C ASN A 109 -4.10 -1.45 -24.53
N PRO A 110 -5.18 -0.64 -24.64
CA PRO A 110 -6.36 -0.86 -23.84
C PRO A 110 -6.99 -2.20 -24.22
N VAL A 111 -6.83 -3.20 -23.37
CA VAL A 111 -7.72 -4.36 -23.37
C VAL A 111 -9.05 -3.83 -22.87
N GLN A 112 -10.02 -3.77 -23.78
CA GLN A 112 -11.39 -3.43 -23.48
C GLN A 112 -11.91 -4.41 -22.43
N THR A 113 -12.02 -3.97 -21.19
CA THR A 113 -12.85 -4.64 -20.19
C THR A 113 -14.30 -4.43 -20.63
N THR A 114 -14.84 -5.38 -21.38
CA THR A 114 -16.27 -5.47 -21.63
C THR A 114 -16.94 -5.76 -20.30
N VAL A 115 -17.47 -4.72 -19.65
CA VAL A 115 -18.42 -4.88 -18.55
C VAL A 115 -19.67 -5.49 -19.16
N GLN A 116 -19.77 -6.82 -19.13
CA GLN A 116 -21.01 -7.52 -19.41
C GLN A 116 -21.99 -7.17 -18.30
N THR A 117 -22.82 -6.16 -18.56
CA THR A 117 -24.02 -5.88 -17.78
C THR A 117 -24.96 -7.06 -17.98
N ILE A 118 -25.08 -7.93 -16.98
CA ILE A 118 -26.15 -8.92 -16.93
C ILE A 118 -27.46 -8.14 -16.72
N ARG A 119 -28.14 -7.84 -17.82
CA ARG A 119 -29.54 -7.38 -17.81
C ARG A 119 -30.43 -8.61 -17.66
N LYS A 120 -31.14 -8.71 -16.55
CA LYS A 120 -32.27 -9.63 -16.40
C LYS A 120 -33.49 -9.02 -17.11
N PRO A 121 -34.25 -9.78 -17.92
CA PRO A 121 -35.47 -9.28 -18.55
C PRO A 121 -36.65 -9.48 -17.58
N ASP A 122 -37.51 -8.47 -17.44
CA ASP A 122 -38.92 -8.68 -17.12
C ASP A 122 -39.77 -7.49 -17.61
N THR A 123 -40.98 -7.83 -18.02
CA THR A 123 -41.88 -7.15 -18.97
C THR A 123 -42.80 -6.10 -18.33
N GLN A 124 -43.14 -5.07 -19.13
CA GLN A 124 -44.16 -3.99 -19.01
C GLN A 124 -45.31 -4.15 -17.98
N SER A 125 -45.66 -3.07 -17.27
CA SER A 125 -46.73 -2.12 -17.71
C SER A 125 -47.00 -0.99 -16.68
N SER A 126 -47.60 0.08 -17.19
CA SER A 126 -47.86 1.46 -16.71
C SER A 126 -48.52 1.65 -15.33
N SER A 127 -48.17 2.73 -14.62
CA SER A 127 -49.09 3.84 -14.26
C SER A 127 -48.38 5.04 -13.64
N GLN A 128 -48.81 6.24 -14.06
CA GLN A 128 -48.35 7.57 -13.67
C GLN A 128 -48.85 7.99 -12.27
N ALA A 129 -48.06 8.75 -11.52
CA ALA A 129 -48.53 9.88 -10.70
C ALA A 129 -47.36 10.76 -10.24
N ALA A 130 -47.63 12.06 -10.19
CA ALA A 130 -46.70 13.18 -10.09
C ALA A 130 -46.10 13.40 -8.68
N THR A 131 -44.95 14.09 -8.59
CA THR A 131 -44.79 15.31 -7.79
C THR A 131 -43.56 16.09 -8.29
N LYS A 132 -43.75 17.41 -8.45
CA LYS A 132 -42.80 18.39 -9.02
C LYS A 132 -41.67 18.75 -8.05
N GLU A 133 -40.59 19.23 -8.65
CA GLU A 133 -39.24 19.43 -8.14
C GLU A 133 -39.07 20.57 -7.11
N THR A 134 -38.08 20.35 -6.25
CA THR A 134 -37.51 21.20 -5.20
C THR A 134 -36.76 22.43 -5.78
N PRO A 135 -36.72 23.57 -5.05
CA PRO A 135 -36.30 24.86 -5.59
C PRO A 135 -34.80 25.11 -5.79
N VAL A 136 -34.57 25.96 -6.79
CA VAL A 136 -33.44 26.86 -7.10
C VAL A 136 -32.49 27.20 -5.94
N SER A 137 -31.19 27.02 -6.17
CA SER A 137 -30.13 27.75 -5.45
C SER A 137 -29.04 28.20 -6.42
N THR A 138 -29.19 29.41 -6.94
CA THR A 138 -28.16 30.13 -7.70
C THR A 138 -27.10 30.66 -6.73
N ARG A 139 -25.88 30.13 -6.73
CA ARG A 139 -24.74 30.76 -6.05
C ARG A 139 -24.05 31.75 -6.99
N VAL A 140 -24.22 33.02 -6.68
CA VAL A 140 -23.43 34.16 -7.18
C VAL A 140 -21.98 33.97 -6.74
N THR A 141 -21.04 34.06 -7.68
CA THR A 141 -19.60 34.19 -7.42
C THR A 141 -19.26 35.65 -7.21
N ASP A 142 -18.74 36.00 -6.02
CA ASP A 142 -18.06 37.26 -5.74
C ASP A 142 -16.59 36.96 -5.38
N PRO A 143 -15.59 37.54 -6.08
CA PRO A 143 -14.18 37.30 -5.83
C PRO A 143 -13.58 38.33 -4.85
N GLY A 144 -13.06 37.84 -3.72
CA GLY A 144 -11.92 38.50 -3.05
C GLY A 144 -12.15 39.03 -1.63
N LYS A 145 -11.77 38.22 -0.63
CA LYS A 145 -10.96 38.63 0.54
C LYS A 145 -10.60 37.40 1.40
N PRO A 146 -9.36 37.28 1.92
CA PRO A 146 -8.97 36.14 2.74
C PRO A 146 -9.33 36.40 4.21
N ASN A 147 -10.06 35.48 4.84
CA ASN A 147 -10.31 35.50 6.28
C ASN A 147 -9.83 34.22 6.97
N THR A 148 -8.92 34.45 7.89
CA THR A 148 -8.34 33.52 8.85
C THR A 148 -9.41 32.94 9.79
N LYS A 149 -9.19 31.68 10.21
CA LYS A 149 -9.82 30.93 11.31
C LYS A 149 -11.16 30.24 11.00
N TRP A 150 -11.08 28.98 10.61
CA TRP A 150 -11.80 27.90 11.30
C TRP A 150 -10.87 26.70 11.46
N LEU A 151 -10.41 26.55 12.69
CA LEU A 151 -9.64 25.46 13.23
C LEU A 151 -10.66 24.39 13.62
N VAL A 152 -10.65 23.23 12.96
CA VAL A 152 -11.39 22.05 13.41
C VAL A 152 -10.39 20.94 13.65
N ILE A 153 -9.92 20.89 14.90
CA ILE A 153 -9.22 19.74 15.46
C ILE A 153 -10.28 18.73 15.86
N ALA A 154 -10.32 17.60 15.16
CA ALA A 154 -10.76 16.32 15.70
C ALA A 154 -9.64 15.35 15.27
N GLY A 155 -8.72 14.89 16.11
CA GLY A 155 -8.80 14.64 17.55
C GLY A 155 -8.87 13.14 17.80
N LEU A 156 -7.90 12.36 17.31
CA LEU A 156 -7.51 11.04 17.84
C LEU A 156 -6.05 10.77 17.47
N GLY A 157 -5.16 11.52 18.12
CA GLY A 157 -3.74 11.27 18.13
C GLY A 157 -3.20 11.60 19.52
N GLY A 158 -2.83 10.57 20.28
CA GLY A 158 -1.91 10.72 21.41
C GLY A 158 -2.32 10.05 22.72
N LEU A 159 -1.33 9.34 23.27
CA LEU A 159 -1.10 9.01 24.68
C LEU A 159 -1.69 7.70 25.24
N ALA A 160 -0.97 6.60 24.95
CA ALA A 160 -0.74 5.55 25.95
C ALA A 160 0.78 5.29 26.09
N ILE A 161 1.54 6.32 26.47
CA ILE A 161 2.84 6.13 27.13
C ILE A 161 2.66 6.74 28.52
N LEU A 162 2.34 5.91 29.50
CA LEU A 162 2.56 6.12 30.93
C LEU A 162 2.12 4.82 31.63
N GLY A 163 2.98 3.80 31.64
CA GLY A 163 2.63 2.53 32.27
C GLY A 163 3.71 1.45 32.35
N VAL A 164 4.97 1.70 31.99
CA VAL A 164 6.05 0.68 32.13
C VAL A 164 7.30 1.20 32.86
N ALA A 165 7.42 2.50 33.16
CA ALA A 165 8.61 3.05 33.81
C ALA A 165 8.64 2.91 35.36
N LEU A 166 7.60 2.37 36.01
CA LEU A 166 7.55 2.21 37.48
C LEU A 166 7.70 0.75 37.96
N PHE A 167 7.81 -0.22 37.06
CA PHE A 167 7.96 -1.64 37.44
C PHE A 167 9.43 -2.10 37.56
N LEU A 168 10.40 -1.28 37.15
CA LEU A 168 11.83 -1.64 37.20
C LEU A 168 12.62 -1.06 38.39
N LEU A 169 11.97 -0.38 39.35
CA LEU A 169 12.64 0.09 40.57
C LEU A 169 12.34 -0.71 41.86
N ALA A 170 11.43 -1.69 41.81
CA ALA A 170 10.99 -2.41 43.02
C ALA A 170 11.64 -3.79 43.25
N LYS A 171 12.56 -4.25 42.37
CA LYS A 171 13.13 -5.61 42.45
C LYS A 171 14.63 -5.68 42.79
N ASN A 172 15.20 -4.64 43.41
CA ASN A 172 16.62 -4.67 43.79
C ASN A 172 16.96 -4.23 45.23
N HIS A 173 15.99 -4.13 46.13
CA HIS A 173 16.28 -3.99 47.56
C HIS A 173 15.24 -4.72 48.43
N LYS A 174 15.40 -6.04 48.56
CA LYS A 174 15.40 -6.77 49.84
C LYS A 174 15.59 -8.26 49.60
#